data_AF-A0A9E2NM62-F1
#
_entry.id   AF-A0A9E2NM62-F1
#
_cell.length_a   1.000
_cell.length_b   1.000
_cell.length_c   1.000
_cell.angle_alpha   90.00
_cell.angle_beta   90.00
_cell.angle_gamma   90.00
#
_symmetry.space_group_name_H-M   'P 1'
#
loop_
_entity.id
_entity.type
_entity.pdbx_description
1 polymer ?
#
loop_
_entity_poly.entity_id
_entity_poly.type
_entity_poly.pdbx_seq_one_letter_code
_entity_poly.pdbx_strand_id
1 'polypeptide(L)'
;MSCSRNQRPQTHVHEVQGSVRIAEIGEDPHNHRLATVTCEVRRNPDGTHFHVIKFRTDFYENHFHEFCGETSNEIHVGDRHVHFLKSVTTCNDGHRHEFRLATFID
;
A
#
# COMPACT_ATOMS: atom_id res chain seq x y z
N MET A 1 -25.94 6.97 -20.06
CA MET A 1 -24.83 6.01 -19.87
C MET A 1 -25.39 4.81 -19.13
N SER A 2 -25.32 3.62 -19.73
CA SER A 2 -25.72 2.37 -19.05
C SER A 2 -24.48 1.79 -18.37
N CYS A 3 -24.50 1.66 -17.05
CA CYS A 3 -23.47 0.92 -16.32
C CYS A 3 -23.60 -0.56 -16.72
N SER A 4 -22.62 -1.08 -17.46
CA SER A 4 -22.57 -2.51 -17.78
C SER A 4 -22.42 -3.32 -16.50
N ARG A 5 -23.26 -4.35 -16.32
CA ARG A 5 -23.17 -5.28 -15.19
C ARG A 5 -21.98 -6.21 -15.39
N ASN A 6 -20.82 -5.83 -14.86
CA ASN A 6 -19.71 -6.77 -14.71
C ASN A 6 -20.11 -7.81 -13.65
N GLN A 7 -20.05 -9.09 -14.00
CA GLN A 7 -20.68 -10.19 -13.24
C GLN A 7 -19.80 -10.82 -12.15
N ARG A 8 -18.63 -10.24 -11.83
CA ARG A 8 -17.79 -10.74 -10.74
C ARG A 8 -18.22 -10.07 -9.43
N PRO A 9 -18.51 -10.84 -8.35
CA PRO A 9 -18.74 -10.27 -7.04
C PRO A 9 -17.53 -9.44 -6.59
N GLN A 10 -17.78 -8.24 -6.09
CA GLN A 10 -16.73 -7.42 -5.48
C GLN A 10 -16.27 -8.07 -4.18
N THR A 11 -15.00 -7.85 -3.82
CA THR A 11 -14.44 -8.32 -2.54
C THR A 11 -13.99 -7.13 -1.70
N HIS A 12 -13.80 -7.34 -0.39
CA HIS A 12 -13.38 -6.28 0.50
C HIS A 12 -12.00 -5.74 0.10
N VAL A 13 -11.72 -4.53 0.59
CA VAL A 13 -10.46 -3.82 0.44
C VAL A 13 -10.11 -3.24 1.80
N HIS A 14 -8.85 -2.88 2.01
CA HIS A 14 -8.45 -2.19 3.22
C HIS A 14 -7.93 -0.78 2.92
N GLU A 15 -8.21 0.13 3.83
CA GLU A 15 -7.52 1.42 3.89
C GLU A 15 -6.05 1.23 4.31
N VAL A 16 -5.17 2.06 3.75
CA VAL A 16 -3.76 2.14 4.14
C VAL A 16 -3.37 3.60 4.24
N GLN A 17 -2.90 3.99 5.42
CA GLN A 17 -2.31 5.31 5.66
C GLN A 17 -0.93 5.14 6.31
N GLY A 18 -0.01 6.04 6.00
CA GLY A 18 1.29 6.03 6.67
C GLY A 18 2.31 6.99 6.09
N SER A 19 3.56 6.71 6.40
CA SER A 19 4.71 7.47 5.94
C SER A 19 5.84 6.56 5.51
N VAL A 20 6.70 7.07 4.63
CA VAL A 20 7.97 6.42 4.32
C VAL A 20 9.05 6.84 5.33
N ARG A 21 10.16 6.09 5.38
CA ARG A 21 11.32 6.40 6.22
C ARG A 21 12.09 7.59 5.63
N ILE A 22 12.87 8.27 6.47
CA ILE A 22 13.71 9.39 6.00
C ILE A 22 14.79 8.86 5.03
N ALA A 23 14.98 9.54 3.90
CA ALA A 23 16.08 9.31 2.96
C ALA A 23 17.08 10.49 3.01
N GLU A 24 18.15 10.41 2.22
CA GLU A 24 19.12 11.50 2.02
C GLU A 24 19.69 12.10 3.31
N ILE A 25 19.93 11.22 4.30
CA ILE A 25 20.49 11.61 5.59
C ILE A 25 21.86 12.27 5.38
N GLY A 26 21.97 13.54 5.75
CA GLY A 26 23.19 14.34 5.64
C GLY A 26 23.27 15.25 4.41
N GLU A 27 22.30 15.17 3.50
CA GLU A 27 22.19 16.05 2.33
C GLU A 27 20.89 16.85 2.38
N ASP A 28 19.75 16.20 2.16
CA ASP A 28 18.41 16.81 2.25
C ASP A 28 17.41 15.87 2.95
N PRO A 29 17.47 15.71 4.29
CA PRO A 29 16.74 14.66 4.97
C PRO A 29 15.23 14.90 5.02
N HIS A 30 14.46 14.13 4.26
CA HIS A 30 13.00 14.23 4.25
C HIS A 30 12.28 12.89 4.20
N ASN A 31 10.96 12.93 4.35
CA ASN A 31 10.08 11.81 4.09
C ASN A 31 8.74 12.28 3.50
N HIS A 32 7.96 11.30 3.06
CA HIS A 32 6.64 11.51 2.49
C HIS A 32 5.51 10.82 3.28
N ARG A 33 4.27 11.24 3.02
CA ARG A 33 3.03 10.62 3.51
C ARG A 33 2.26 9.95 2.39
N LEU A 34 1.37 9.03 2.74
CA LEU A 34 0.48 8.35 1.80
C LEU A 34 -0.84 7.96 2.47
N ALA A 35 -1.91 7.97 1.69
CA ALA A 35 -3.23 7.42 2.03
C ALA A 35 -3.84 6.81 0.77
N THR A 36 -4.27 5.54 0.84
CA THR A 36 -4.84 4.80 -0.29
C THR A 36 -5.78 3.69 0.20
N VAL A 37 -6.38 2.96 -0.73
CA VAL A 37 -7.05 1.68 -0.49
C VAL A 37 -6.38 0.58 -1.31
N THR A 38 -6.40 -0.65 -0.81
CA THR A 38 -5.91 -1.79 -1.57
C THR A 38 -6.80 -2.11 -2.76
N CYS A 39 -6.28 -2.90 -3.71
CA CYS A 39 -7.11 -3.59 -4.68
C CYS A 39 -7.93 -4.71 -4.00
N GLU A 40 -8.87 -5.28 -4.76
CA GLU A 40 -9.63 -6.47 -4.37
C GLU A 40 -8.73 -7.68 -4.06
N VAL A 41 -9.29 -8.60 -3.26
CA VAL A 41 -8.65 -9.81 -2.74
C VAL A 41 -8.04 -10.68 -3.85
N ARG A 42 -6.81 -11.16 -3.60
CA ARG A 42 -6.20 -12.30 -4.30
C ARG A 42 -6.08 -13.48 -3.35
N ARG A 43 -6.79 -14.57 -3.67
CA ARG A 43 -6.84 -15.78 -2.83
C ARG A 43 -5.72 -16.75 -3.18
N ASN A 44 -5.11 -17.32 -2.16
CA ASN A 44 -4.16 -18.43 -2.27
C ASN A 44 -4.90 -19.78 -2.28
N PRO A 45 -4.25 -20.87 -2.74
CA PRO A 45 -4.83 -22.21 -2.72
C PRO A 45 -5.18 -22.74 -1.32
N ASP A 46 -4.51 -22.26 -0.28
CA ASP A 46 -4.71 -22.67 1.11
C ASP A 46 -5.86 -21.92 1.83
N GLY A 47 -6.57 -21.06 1.10
CA GLY A 47 -7.68 -20.27 1.62
C GLY A 47 -7.28 -18.91 2.20
N THR A 48 -5.98 -18.65 2.39
CA THR A 48 -5.47 -17.33 2.78
C THR A 48 -5.58 -16.33 1.64
N HIS A 49 -5.36 -15.05 1.91
CA HIS A 49 -5.38 -14.02 0.88
C HIS A 49 -4.49 -12.83 1.18
N PHE A 50 -4.16 -12.12 0.12
CA PHE A 50 -3.42 -10.87 0.16
C PHE A 50 -4.06 -9.87 -0.79
N HIS A 51 -3.57 -8.63 -0.75
CA HIS A 51 -4.00 -7.59 -1.65
C HIS A 51 -2.83 -7.05 -2.47
N VAL A 52 -3.14 -6.60 -3.68
CA VAL A 52 -2.24 -5.68 -4.40
C VAL A 52 -2.50 -4.28 -3.87
N ILE A 53 -1.44 -3.52 -3.62
CA ILE A 53 -1.52 -2.10 -3.29
C ILE A 53 -0.79 -1.28 -4.35
N LYS A 54 -1.39 -0.14 -4.68
CA LYS A 54 -0.76 0.90 -5.49
C LYS A 54 -0.93 2.22 -4.76
N PHE A 55 0.15 2.96 -4.62
CA PHE A 55 0.08 4.30 -4.06
C PHE A 55 1.08 5.22 -4.73
N ARG A 56 0.75 6.51 -4.66
CA ARG A 56 1.68 7.63 -4.82
C ARG A 56 1.77 8.31 -3.47
N THR A 57 2.95 8.76 -3.09
CA THR A 57 3.10 9.60 -1.91
C THR A 57 2.56 11.01 -2.16
N ASP A 58 2.51 11.82 -1.11
CA ASP A 58 2.32 13.26 -1.25
C ASP A 58 3.47 13.92 -2.03
N PHE A 59 3.19 15.13 -2.52
CA PHE A 59 4.19 15.98 -3.14
C PHE A 59 4.85 16.82 -2.04
N TYR A 60 6.12 16.56 -1.77
CA TYR A 60 6.93 17.26 -0.79
C TYR A 60 8.33 17.47 -1.38
N GLU A 61 8.97 18.60 -1.08
CA GLU A 61 10.30 18.96 -1.60
C GLU A 61 10.50 18.67 -3.11
N ASN A 62 9.52 19.11 -3.90
CA ASN A 62 9.51 19.07 -5.36
C ASN A 62 9.36 17.70 -6.03
N HIS A 63 9.09 16.63 -5.29
CA HIS A 63 8.85 15.31 -5.90
C HIS A 63 7.85 14.45 -5.11
N PHE A 64 7.56 13.28 -5.67
CA PHE A 64 6.78 12.22 -5.04
C PHE A 64 7.33 10.88 -5.48
N HIS A 65 7.03 9.82 -4.74
CA HIS A 65 7.35 8.46 -5.14
C HIS A 65 6.09 7.63 -5.32
N GLU A 66 6.25 6.52 -6.03
CA GLU A 66 5.19 5.56 -6.28
C GLU A 66 5.59 4.18 -5.76
N PHE A 67 4.58 3.32 -5.63
CA PHE A 67 4.76 1.91 -5.32
C PHE A 67 3.62 1.08 -5.91
N CYS A 68 3.95 -0.13 -6.34
CA CYS A 68 2.99 -1.17 -6.71
C CYS A 68 3.54 -2.53 -6.24
N GLY A 69 2.79 -3.23 -5.40
CA GLY A 69 3.22 -4.51 -4.87
C GLY A 69 2.12 -5.25 -4.11
N GLU A 70 2.51 -6.31 -3.40
CA GLU A 70 1.60 -7.21 -2.71
C GLU A 70 1.80 -7.13 -1.20
N THR A 71 0.72 -7.11 -0.44
CA THR A 71 0.77 -7.23 1.02
C THR A 71 1.18 -8.65 1.43
N SER A 72 1.46 -8.84 2.72
CA SER A 72 1.47 -10.18 3.31
C SER A 72 0.08 -10.82 3.21
N ASN A 73 0.03 -12.13 3.48
CA ASN A 73 -1.21 -12.78 3.85
C ASN A 73 -1.79 -12.16 5.13
N GLU A 74 -3.06 -12.44 5.38
CA GLU A 74 -3.80 -11.95 6.54
C GLU A 74 -3.17 -12.37 7.87
N ILE A 75 -3.16 -11.43 8.81
CA ILE A 75 -2.74 -11.62 10.19
C ILE A 75 -3.96 -11.35 11.06
N HIS A 76 -4.46 -12.41 11.71
CA HIS A 76 -5.71 -12.35 12.47
C HIS A 76 -5.54 -11.58 13.78
N VAL A 77 -6.51 -10.72 14.08
CA VAL A 77 -6.64 -9.91 15.29
C VAL A 77 -8.09 -10.05 15.79
N GLY A 78 -8.35 -11.11 16.58
CA GLY A 78 -9.72 -11.46 16.96
C GLY A 78 -10.50 -12.07 15.80
N ASP A 79 -11.67 -11.50 15.50
CA ASP A 79 -12.56 -11.90 14.39
C ASP A 79 -12.27 -11.18 13.07
N ARG A 80 -11.30 -10.25 13.07
CA ARG A 80 -10.86 -9.46 11.91
C ARG A 80 -9.37 -9.72 11.62
N HIS A 81 -8.84 -9.13 10.56
CA HIS A 81 -7.43 -9.26 10.20
C HIS A 81 -6.85 -7.98 9.62
N VAL A 82 -5.52 -7.93 9.60
CA VAL A 82 -4.74 -6.89 8.94
C VAL A 82 -3.73 -7.54 7.99
N HIS A 83 -3.19 -6.77 7.05
CA HIS A 83 -2.06 -7.19 6.24
C HIS A 83 -0.87 -6.26 6.50
N PHE A 84 0.34 -6.80 6.39
CA PHE A 84 1.57 -6.06 6.55
C PHE A 84 2.29 -5.88 5.21
N LEU A 85 3.05 -4.80 5.07
CA LEU A 85 3.87 -4.55 3.90
C LEU A 85 5.15 -3.83 4.31
N LYS A 86 6.30 -4.37 3.88
CA LYS A 86 7.61 -3.69 3.96
C LYS A 86 8.23 -3.70 2.58
N SER A 87 8.56 -2.52 2.06
CA SER A 87 9.22 -2.41 0.75
C SER A 87 9.94 -1.07 0.60
N VAL A 88 10.28 -0.72 -0.63
CA VAL A 88 10.93 0.53 -1.04
C VAL A 88 10.15 1.14 -2.19
N THR A 89 10.10 2.47 -2.25
CA THR A 89 9.43 3.20 -3.34
C THR A 89 10.21 3.14 -4.67
N THR A 90 9.59 3.63 -5.74
CA THR A 90 10.27 3.93 -7.01
C THR A 90 11.38 4.97 -6.80
N CYS A 91 12.40 4.95 -7.67
CA CYS A 91 13.44 5.99 -7.65
C CYS A 91 12.89 7.28 -8.24
N ASN A 92 13.02 8.39 -7.54
CA ASN A 92 12.78 9.73 -8.04
C ASN A 92 13.81 10.66 -7.39
N ASP A 93 14.22 11.70 -8.11
CA ASP A 93 15.25 12.64 -7.67
C ASP A 93 16.53 12.00 -7.10
N GLY A 94 16.94 10.87 -7.69
CA GLY A 94 18.17 10.17 -7.30
C GLY A 94 18.07 9.25 -6.07
N HIS A 95 16.96 9.24 -5.34
CA HIS A 95 16.82 8.41 -4.13
C HIS A 95 15.50 7.63 -4.06
N ARG A 96 15.34 6.87 -2.98
CA ARG A 96 14.16 6.04 -2.66
C ARG A 96 13.92 6.05 -1.16
N HIS A 97 12.69 5.77 -0.76
CA HIS A 97 12.37 5.57 0.65
C HIS A 97 11.96 4.14 0.94
N GLU A 98 12.57 3.55 1.96
CA GLU A 98 12.02 2.36 2.61
C GLU A 98 10.73 2.69 3.36
N PHE A 99 9.83 1.74 3.51
CA PHE A 99 8.63 1.90 4.33
C PHE A 99 8.18 0.59 4.97
N ARG A 100 7.34 0.74 5.99
CA ARG A 100 6.61 -0.35 6.65
C ARG A 100 5.20 0.14 6.93
N LEU A 101 4.21 -0.60 6.47
CA LEU A 101 2.80 -0.25 6.56
C LEU A 101 2.01 -1.47 7.05
N ALA A 102 0.90 -1.20 7.73
CA ALA A 102 -0.15 -2.17 7.94
C ALA A 102 -1.43 -1.61 7.33
N THR A 103 -2.30 -2.49 6.86
CA THR A 103 -3.66 -2.10 6.52
C THR A 103 -4.43 -1.75 7.78
N PHE A 104 -5.42 -0.86 7.64
CA PHE A 104 -6.40 -0.66 8.69
C PHE A 104 -7.30 -1.89 8.77
N ILE A 105 -7.70 -2.22 9.98
CA ILE A 105 -8.56 -3.37 10.26
C ILE A 105 -9.95 -3.10 9.67
N ASP A 106 -10.51 -4.08 8.96
CA ASP A 106 -11.92 -4.14 8.59
C ASP A 106 -12.47 -5.53 8.91
#